data_AF-A0A5R2N3S2-F1
#
_entry.id   AF-A0A5R2N3S2-F1
#
_cell.length_a   1.000
_cell.length_b   1.000
_cell.length_c   1.000
_cell.angle_alpha   90.00
_cell.angle_beta   90.00
_cell.angle_gamma   90.00
#
_symmetry.space_group_name_H-M   'P 1'
#
loop_
_entity.id
_entity.type
_entity.pdbx_description
1 polymer ?
#
loop_
_entity_poly.entity_id
_entity_poly.type
_entity_poly.pdbx_seq_one_letter_code
_entity_poly.pdbx_strand_id
1 'polypeptide(L)'
;LRYGVTARRKRNMRRLGELQTMRQRFRGHRGAEGTATMVASDAAESGKLVIEAKNIEKSFGDLTVVKGFSTRIQRGDRVGLVGPNGAGKTTLLKMLTGELAPDAGSIRLGTNLEIATLDQKREAVDPQETLAQYLTDGRGEN
;
A
#
# COMPACT_ATOMS: atom_id res chain seq x y z
N LEU A 1 43.58 -32.06 39.31
CA LEU A 1 42.70 -30.88 39.17
C LEU A 1 41.62 -31.18 38.12
N ARG A 2 40.35 -31.32 38.51
CA ARG A 2 39.22 -31.54 37.58
C ARG A 2 38.43 -30.23 37.42
N TYR A 3 38.71 -29.47 36.37
CA TYR A 3 37.99 -28.24 36.07
C TYR A 3 36.68 -28.59 35.35
N GLY A 4 35.54 -28.43 36.04
CA GLY A 4 34.22 -28.68 35.49
C GLY A 4 33.89 -27.67 34.38
N VAL A 5 33.51 -28.16 33.21
CA VAL A 5 33.00 -27.32 32.12
C VAL A 5 31.75 -26.60 32.63
N THR A 6 31.82 -25.27 32.71
CA THR A 6 30.70 -24.43 33.17
C THR A 6 29.44 -24.70 32.35
N ALA A 7 28.29 -24.82 33.02
CA ALA A 7 26.99 -25.10 32.40
C ALA A 7 26.63 -24.12 31.25
N ARG A 8 27.20 -22.91 31.27
CA ARG A 8 27.09 -21.91 30.20
C ARG A 8 27.72 -22.39 28.88
N ARG A 9 28.92 -22.99 28.93
CA ARG A 9 29.62 -23.49 27.74
C ARG A 9 28.88 -24.68 27.13
N LYS A 10 28.36 -25.58 27.96
CA LYS A 10 27.56 -26.74 27.51
C LYS A 10 26.29 -26.30 26.77
N ARG A 11 25.57 -25.29 27.27
CA ARG A 11 24.37 -24.74 26.61
C ARG A 11 24.69 -24.05 25.28
N ASN A 12 25.76 -23.26 25.23
CA ASN A 12 26.17 -22.59 23.98
C ASN A 12 26.62 -23.61 22.91
N MET A 13 27.34 -24.65 23.31
CA MET A 13 27.75 -25.72 22.37
C MET A 13 26.56 -26.53 21.84
N ARG A 14 25.55 -26.78 22.69
CA ARG A 14 24.31 -27.41 22.25
C ARG A 14 23.57 -26.57 21.21
N ARG A 15 23.39 -25.26 21.47
CA ARG A 15 22.74 -24.33 20.52
C ARG A 15 23.47 -24.25 19.17
N LEU A 16 24.79 -24.28 19.19
CA LEU A 16 25.61 -24.27 17.97
C LEU A 16 25.40 -25.56 17.15
N GLY A 17 25.34 -26.72 17.83
CA GLY A 17 25.05 -28.00 17.18
C GLY A 17 23.63 -28.07 16.59
N GLU A 18 22.63 -27.52 17.29
CA GLU A 18 21.25 -27.41 16.80
C GLU A 18 21.17 -26.51 15.55
N LEU A 19 21.87 -25.37 15.54
CA LEU A 19 21.96 -24.47 14.38
C LEU A 19 22.64 -25.16 13.17
N GLN A 20 23.72 -25.90 13.40
CA GLN A 20 24.41 -26.64 12.34
C GLN A 20 23.52 -27.74 11.76
N THR A 21 22.77 -28.46 12.60
CA THR A 21 21.81 -29.47 12.18
C THR A 21 20.70 -28.85 11.32
N MET A 22 20.17 -27.69 11.74
CA MET A 22 19.16 -26.95 10.97
C MET A 22 19.72 -26.51 9.61
N ARG A 23 20.94 -25.95 9.57
CA ARG A 23 21.60 -25.55 8.32
C ARG A 23 21.88 -26.72 7.38
N GLN A 24 22.21 -27.90 7.90
CA GLN A 24 22.36 -29.11 7.07
C GLN A 24 21.02 -29.56 6.48
N ARG A 25 19.92 -29.50 7.24
CA ARG A 25 18.57 -29.79 6.74
C ARG A 25 18.16 -28.83 5.60
N PHE A 26 18.53 -27.55 5.69
CA PHE A 26 18.21 -26.57 4.64
C PHE A 26 19.19 -26.56 3.46
N ARG A 27 20.45 -27.00 3.62
CA ARG A 27 21.43 -27.10 2.53
C ARG A 27 21.07 -28.12 1.45
N GLY A 28 20.24 -29.11 1.78
CA GLY A 28 19.73 -30.13 0.86
C GLY A 28 18.36 -29.80 0.23
N HIS A 29 17.70 -28.72 0.64
CA HIS A 29 16.44 -28.28 0.02
C HIS A 29 16.73 -27.55 -1.30
N ARG A 30 16.92 -28.33 -2.37
CA ARG A 30 16.75 -27.89 -3.76
C ARG A 30 15.38 -28.37 -4.27
N GLY A 31 14.32 -27.95 -3.60
CA GLY A 31 12.97 -27.98 -4.18
C GLY A 31 12.83 -26.82 -5.14
N ALA A 32 12.14 -27.04 -6.26
CA ALA A 32 11.87 -26.00 -7.25
C ALA A 32 11.40 -24.71 -6.57
N GLU A 33 11.84 -23.55 -7.08
CA GLU A 33 11.24 -22.24 -6.80
C GLU A 33 9.81 -22.21 -7.38
N GLY A 34 8.94 -23.07 -6.86
CA GLY A 34 7.50 -22.95 -7.02
C GLY A 34 7.08 -21.77 -6.16
N THR A 35 6.58 -20.73 -6.82
CA THR A 35 5.91 -19.59 -6.19
C THR A 35 4.94 -20.09 -5.13
N ALA A 36 5.33 -20.00 -3.86
CA ALA A 36 4.41 -20.16 -2.76
C ALA A 36 3.46 -18.95 -2.81
N THR A 37 2.28 -19.15 -3.40
CA THR A 37 1.15 -18.23 -3.25
C THR A 37 0.76 -18.28 -1.79
N MET A 38 1.36 -17.40 -1.00
CA MET A 38 0.99 -17.14 0.38
C MET A 38 -0.38 -16.47 0.37
N VAL A 39 -1.45 -17.27 0.45
CA VAL A 39 -2.78 -16.77 0.81
C VAL A 39 -2.79 -16.64 2.33
N ALA A 40 -2.08 -15.65 2.84
CA ALA A 40 -2.22 -15.23 4.23
C ALA A 40 -3.42 -14.28 4.29
N SER A 41 -4.52 -14.80 4.80
CA SER A 41 -5.67 -14.00 5.21
C SER A 41 -5.31 -13.24 6.47
N ASP A 42 -4.69 -12.07 6.32
CA ASP A 42 -4.61 -11.05 7.37
C ASP A 42 -5.50 -9.88 6.97
N ALA A 43 -6.55 -9.68 7.76
CA ALA A 43 -7.32 -8.45 7.73
C ALA A 43 -6.41 -7.27 8.14
N ALA A 44 -6.53 -6.18 7.36
CA ALA A 44 -6.27 -4.78 7.77
C ALA A 44 -4.82 -4.23 7.85
N GLU A 45 -3.90 -4.61 6.95
CA GLU A 45 -2.85 -3.66 6.52
C GLU A 45 -2.82 -3.54 4.99
N SER A 46 -3.10 -2.35 4.45
CA SER A 46 -2.97 -2.10 3.01
C SER A 46 -1.53 -2.33 2.58
N GLY A 47 -1.23 -3.20 1.62
CA GLY A 47 0.16 -3.53 1.24
C GLY A 47 1.09 -2.31 1.01
N LYS A 48 2.41 -2.51 1.04
CA LYS A 48 3.42 -1.43 0.87
C LYS A 48 3.17 -0.57 -0.39
N LEU A 49 2.63 -1.18 -1.44
CA LEU A 49 2.20 -0.49 -2.66
C LEU A 49 0.77 0.04 -2.49
N VAL A 50 0.59 1.34 -2.71
CA VAL A 50 -0.72 2.00 -2.71
C VAL A 50 -1.23 2.15 -4.14
N ILE A 51 -0.48 2.78 -5.04
CA ILE A 51 -0.87 2.94 -6.44
C ILE A 51 0.32 2.63 -7.33
N GLU A 52 0.10 1.87 -8.41
CA GLU A 52 1.01 1.75 -9.54
C GLU A 52 0.27 2.10 -10.82
N ALA A 53 0.69 3.16 -11.51
CA ALA A 53 0.23 3.52 -12.84
C ALA A 53 1.35 3.30 -13.85
N LYS A 54 1.03 2.67 -14.97
CA LYS A 54 1.96 2.39 -16.06
C LYS A 54 1.39 2.89 -17.38
N ASN A 55 2.10 3.87 -17.97
CA ASN A 55 1.84 4.48 -19.27
C ASN A 55 0.36 4.83 -19.46
N ILE A 56 -0.26 5.43 -18.44
CA ILE A 56 -1.67 5.77 -18.49
C ILE A 56 -1.91 6.97 -19.39
N GLU A 57 -2.99 6.90 -20.16
CA GLU A 57 -3.45 7.98 -21.04
C GLU A 57 -4.93 8.25 -20.84
N LYS A 58 -5.32 9.51 -21.01
CA LYS A 58 -6.72 9.92 -21.00
C LYS A 58 -6.95 11.08 -21.95
N SER A 59 -7.94 10.92 -22.82
CA SER A 59 -8.40 11.96 -23.74
C SER A 59 -9.92 12.15 -23.63
N PHE A 60 -10.38 13.37 -23.88
CA PHE A 60 -11.81 13.68 -24.04
C PHE A 60 -11.99 14.34 -25.40
N GLY A 61 -12.55 13.60 -26.37
CA GLY A 61 -12.54 14.02 -27.77
C GLY A 61 -11.10 14.23 -28.25
N ASP A 62 -10.83 15.40 -28.82
CA ASP A 62 -9.51 15.77 -29.34
C ASP A 62 -8.54 16.27 -28.26
N LEU A 63 -8.99 16.44 -27.02
CA LEU A 63 -8.17 16.95 -25.92
C LEU A 63 -7.52 15.81 -25.15
N THR A 64 -6.22 15.61 -25.33
CA THR A 64 -5.42 14.74 -24.46
C THR A 64 -5.12 15.42 -23.13
N VAL A 65 -5.62 14.85 -22.05
CA VAL A 65 -5.46 15.38 -20.69
C VAL A 65 -4.26 14.76 -19.97
N VAL A 66 -4.03 13.46 -20.18
CA VAL A 66 -2.87 12.73 -19.65
C VAL A 66 -2.29 11.87 -20.76
N LYS A 67 -0.96 11.89 -20.92
CA LYS A 67 -0.24 11.15 -21.97
C LYS A 67 0.98 10.45 -21.38
N GLY A 68 1.05 9.13 -21.52
CA GLY A 68 2.17 8.30 -21.09
C GLY A 68 2.59 8.44 -19.62
N PHE A 69 1.66 8.71 -18.68
CA PHE A 69 2.03 8.95 -17.29
C PHE A 69 2.30 7.63 -16.55
N SER A 70 3.39 7.56 -15.79
CA SER A 70 3.72 6.41 -14.95
C SER A 70 4.14 6.88 -13.56
N THR A 71 3.65 6.21 -12.52
CA THR A 71 4.06 6.48 -11.15
C THR A 71 3.90 5.26 -10.26
N ARG A 72 4.65 5.23 -9.16
CA ARG A 72 4.48 4.26 -8.08
C ARG A 72 4.43 5.01 -6.75
N ILE A 73 3.30 4.90 -6.07
CA ILE A 73 3.02 5.52 -4.78
C ILE A 73 2.99 4.41 -3.72
N GLN A 74 3.75 4.60 -2.67
CA GLN A 74 3.88 3.68 -1.55
C GLN A 74 3.22 4.24 -0.30
N ARG A 75 3.00 3.36 0.67
CA ARG A 75 2.46 3.75 1.97
C ARG A 75 3.37 4.77 2.64
N GLY A 76 2.79 5.88 3.09
CA GLY A 76 3.53 6.98 3.75
C GLY A 76 3.98 8.09 2.79
N ASP A 77 3.88 7.89 1.47
CA ASP A 77 4.17 8.94 0.50
C ASP A 77 3.15 10.08 0.61
N ARG A 78 3.65 11.31 0.49
CA ARG A 78 2.82 12.52 0.39
C ARG A 78 3.06 13.12 -1.00
N VAL A 79 2.07 13.00 -1.87
CA VAL A 79 2.19 13.42 -3.28
C VAL A 79 1.32 14.66 -3.52
N GLY A 80 1.93 15.72 -4.06
CA GLY A 80 1.22 16.92 -4.48
C GLY A 80 1.09 16.99 -6.00
N LEU A 81 -0.11 17.26 -6.51
CA LEU A 81 -0.35 17.54 -7.93
C LEU A 81 -0.49 19.06 -8.13
N VAL A 82 0.44 19.66 -8.87
CA VAL A 82 0.49 21.12 -9.09
C VAL A 82 0.43 21.41 -10.60
N GLY A 83 -0.24 22.50 -10.96
CA GLY A 83 -0.41 22.94 -12.35
C GLY A 83 -1.57 23.92 -12.49
N PRO A 84 -1.74 24.58 -13.65
CA PRO A 84 -2.83 25.53 -13.87
C PRO A 84 -4.21 24.85 -13.81
N ASN A 85 -5.25 25.66 -13.65
CA ASN A 85 -6.63 25.17 -13.73
C ASN A 85 -6.90 24.61 -15.14
N GLY A 86 -7.62 23.50 -15.21
CA GLY A 86 -7.84 22.78 -16.48
C GLY A 86 -6.69 21.88 -16.94
N ALA A 87 -5.54 21.85 -16.25
CA ALA A 87 -4.40 21.00 -16.62
C ALA A 87 -4.62 19.48 -16.42
N GLY A 88 -5.83 19.03 -16.06
CA GLY A 88 -6.11 17.61 -15.87
C GLY A 88 -5.82 17.01 -14.50
N LYS A 89 -5.47 17.83 -13.49
CA LYS A 89 -5.14 17.35 -12.13
C LYS A 89 -6.24 16.48 -11.52
N THR A 90 -7.48 16.96 -11.55
CA THR A 90 -8.64 16.22 -11.03
C THR A 90 -8.88 14.94 -11.83
N THR A 91 -8.69 14.99 -13.15
CA THR A 91 -8.78 13.80 -14.02
C THR A 91 -7.73 12.76 -13.64
N LEU A 92 -6.48 13.19 -13.45
CA LEU A 92 -5.40 12.31 -13.02
C LEU A 92 -5.67 11.71 -11.64
N LEU A 93 -6.15 12.51 -10.69
CA LEU A 93 -6.49 12.03 -9.36
C LEU A 93 -7.59 10.96 -9.42
N LYS A 94 -8.68 11.22 -10.15
CA LYS A 94 -9.78 10.27 -10.36
C LYS A 94 -9.31 8.97 -11.03
N MET A 95 -8.34 9.04 -11.93
CA MET A 95 -7.75 7.83 -12.50
C MET A 95 -6.95 7.05 -11.46
N LEU A 96 -6.09 7.73 -10.70
CA LEU A 96 -5.26 7.11 -9.68
C LEU A 96 -6.07 6.53 -8.51
N THR A 97 -7.26 7.06 -8.23
CA THR A 97 -8.20 6.51 -7.22
C THR A 97 -9.12 5.43 -7.78
N GLY A 98 -9.11 5.18 -9.09
CA GLY A 98 -9.95 4.18 -9.75
C GLY A 98 -11.38 4.63 -10.05
N GLU A 99 -11.74 5.89 -9.77
CA GLU A 99 -13.04 6.49 -10.14
C GLU A 99 -13.19 6.67 -11.66
N LEU A 100 -12.06 6.82 -12.37
CA LEU A 100 -12.03 6.99 -13.82
C LEU A 100 -11.06 5.99 -14.45
N ALA A 101 -11.52 5.21 -15.44
CA ALA A 101 -10.64 4.33 -16.19
C ALA A 101 -9.76 5.13 -17.18
N PRO A 102 -8.45 4.81 -17.31
CA PRO A 102 -7.63 5.33 -18.39
C PRO A 102 -8.04 4.72 -19.74
N ASP A 103 -7.76 5.42 -20.83
CA ASP A 103 -8.04 4.92 -22.19
C ASP A 103 -6.94 3.95 -22.67
N ALA A 104 -5.72 4.13 -22.18
CA ALA A 104 -4.58 3.24 -22.41
C ALA A 104 -3.72 3.11 -21.15
N GLY A 105 -2.91 2.05 -21.08
CA GLY A 105 -2.08 1.74 -19.92
C GLY A 105 -2.82 0.96 -18.84
N SER A 106 -2.25 0.92 -17.62
CA SER A 106 -2.83 0.16 -16.51
C SER A 106 -2.63 0.85 -15.17
N ILE A 107 -3.63 0.75 -14.30
CA ILE A 107 -3.56 1.18 -12.90
C ILE A 107 -3.81 -0.03 -12.01
N ARG A 108 -2.92 -0.23 -11.04
CA ARG A 108 -3.04 -1.23 -9.99
C ARG A 108 -3.11 -0.54 -8.64
N LEU A 109 -4.22 -0.73 -7.94
CA LEU A 109 -4.39 -0.31 -6.56
C LEU A 109 -3.86 -1.38 -5.61
N GLY A 110 -3.35 -0.96 -4.46
CA GLY A 110 -2.98 -1.82 -3.34
C GLY A 110 -4.18 -2.58 -2.79
N THR A 111 -3.91 -3.69 -2.10
CA THR A 111 -4.93 -4.47 -1.40
C THR A 111 -5.41 -3.73 -0.16
N ASN A 112 -6.68 -3.88 0.23
CA ASN A 112 -7.27 -3.30 1.45
C ASN A 112 -7.12 -1.77 1.54
N LEU A 113 -7.23 -1.06 0.42
CA LEU A 113 -7.25 0.41 0.41
C LEU A 113 -8.67 0.92 0.68
N GLU A 114 -8.81 1.72 1.73
CA GLU A 114 -9.95 2.62 1.90
C GLU A 114 -9.55 3.99 1.35
N ILE A 115 -10.15 4.38 0.24
CA ILE A 115 -9.90 5.68 -0.38
C ILE A 115 -10.91 6.67 0.18
N ALA A 116 -10.42 7.68 0.91
CA ALA A 116 -11.20 8.82 1.33
C ALA A 116 -10.81 10.03 0.45
N THR A 117 -11.78 10.59 -0.25
CA THR A 117 -11.61 11.78 -1.09
C THR A 117 -12.23 12.98 -0.39
N LEU A 118 -11.47 14.05 -0.21
CA LEU A 118 -12.00 15.35 0.22
C LEU A 118 -12.10 16.25 -1.02
N ASP A 119 -13.31 16.40 -1.54
CA ASP A 119 -13.54 17.22 -2.73
C ASP A 119 -13.44 18.73 -2.42
N GLN A 120 -12.98 19.50 -3.41
CA GLN A 120 -12.86 20.96 -3.29
C GLN A 120 -14.22 21.64 -3.14
N LYS A 121 -15.28 21.00 -3.61
CA LYS A 121 -16.64 21.41 -3.35
C LYS A 121 -17.02 20.87 -1.98
N ARG A 122 -17.02 21.75 -0.98
CA ARG A 122 -17.84 21.59 0.21
C ARG A 122 -19.30 21.69 -0.24
N GLU A 123 -19.84 20.64 -0.86
CA GLU A 123 -21.24 20.60 -1.25
C GLU A 123 -22.06 20.58 0.04
N ALA A 124 -22.71 21.72 0.31
CA ALA A 124 -23.70 21.97 1.36
C ALA A 124 -23.28 21.62 2.80
N VAL A 125 -22.38 22.40 3.39
CA VAL A 125 -22.40 22.54 4.86
C VAL A 125 -23.70 23.28 5.19
N ASP A 126 -24.65 22.60 5.83
CA ASP A 126 -25.84 23.27 6.35
C ASP A 126 -25.38 24.28 7.43
N PRO A 127 -25.63 25.58 7.26
CA PRO A 127 -25.23 26.58 8.24
C PRO A 127 -25.87 26.37 9.63
N GLN A 128 -26.93 25.56 9.70
CA GLN A 128 -27.61 25.20 10.94
C GLN A 128 -27.03 23.95 11.60
N GLU A 129 -26.18 23.19 10.91
CA GLU A 129 -25.52 22.01 11.47
C GLU A 129 -24.31 22.41 12.34
N THR A 130 -24.23 21.84 13.54
CA THR A 130 -23.09 22.10 14.41
C THR A 130 -21.83 21.43 13.88
N LEU A 131 -20.65 22.03 14.14
CA LEU A 131 -19.37 21.44 13.75
C LEU A 131 -19.17 20.01 14.28
N ALA A 132 -19.70 19.73 15.48
CA ALA A 132 -19.66 18.40 16.07
C ALA A 132 -20.46 17.38 15.25
N GLN A 133 -21.65 17.75 14.77
CA GLN A 133 -22.48 16.87 13.93
C GLN A 133 -21.85 16.64 12.56
N TYR A 134 -21.37 17.71 11.91
CA TYR A 134 -20.74 17.63 10.58
C TYR A 134 -19.46 16.77 10.58
N LEU A 135 -18.64 16.82 11.63
CA LEU A 135 -17.41 16.02 11.71
C LEU A 135 -17.64 14.57 12.13
N THR A 136 -18.81 14.25 12.70
CA THR A 136 -19.12 12.92 13.23
C THR A 136 -20.20 12.19 12.44
N ASP A 137 -20.69 12.76 11.33
CA ASP A 137 -21.90 12.32 10.62
C ASP A 137 -23.07 12.07 11.60
N GLY A 138 -23.23 12.94 12.61
CA GLY A 138 -24.26 12.83 13.64
C GLY A 138 -24.03 11.75 14.71
N ARG A 139 -22.86 11.10 14.78
CA ARG A 139 -22.54 10.06 15.78
C ARG A 139 -21.93 10.57 17.09
N GLY A 140 -21.77 11.89 17.23
CA GLY A 140 -21.07 12.54 18.35
C GLY A 140 -21.82 12.61 19.68
N GLU A 141 -23.07 12.15 19.77
CA GLU A 141 -23.80 12.08 21.05
C GLU A 141 -23.69 10.68 21.66
N ASN A 142 -22.62 10.45 22.42
CA ASN A 142 -22.55 9.50 23.54
C ASN A 142 -21.50 9.97 24.55
#